data_AF-A0A495ZS97-F1
#
_entry.id   AF-A0A495ZS97-F1
#
_cell.length_a   1.000
_cell.length_b   1.000
_cell.length_c   1.000
_cell.angle_alpha   90.00
_cell.angle_beta   90.00
_cell.angle_gamma   90.00
#
_symmetry.space_group_name_H-M   'P 1'
#
loop_
_entity.id
_entity.type
_entity.pdbx_description
1 polymer ?
#
loop_
_entity_poly.entity_id
_entity_poly.type
_entity_poly.pdbx_seq_one_letter_code
_entity_poly.pdbx_strand_id
1 'polypeptide(L)'
;MIHTLSSCRLSVFSFQSAFKIALIMLIVLVAGCANRRLETYQELRSTEVQPPVYYYTEVEKKGSNTESDPDVESDRFLSEVEAKVLKYQKQWQTQLESETPVPSLFYDLSTDAMKAYRQLAASPEAARARLAEPIALELLVALGYEWNPGLKSALEKIRAVLERYPQAVYLENVLRQYNAFTKQLDTKVGPLTHKEMVAMKFPFPGTLALKGQIITEDVRIAQKEFEIALRDLVTEIRLAYYDYLFVTEATRINAESQELLKQMIAIAQAKFRVGQGRYTNVIMAQVELSRLANTIITLEQQRETIIARINTLLNSSADLPLGDPVPVEEDSVTPTLTELYALAIKNRQEIQKQKLAISKMALAVEMAKQMTYPDPTLGASYLENRSMADLKHTQKMPMTFMTQRTLNPKNTARFGHRNAYIHEMDVKIEAMAHQIEKLESDLRFVVKKHHFGMETANRSIRLYRQTLLPQAQQALSAANTAYQAAQIDFLSFLDAQRTLLNLRIEEQRALRDYRQHLAQLEQAVGIILSKQPLTRDF
;
A
#
# COMPACT_ATOMS: atom_id res chain seq x y z
N MET A 1 -12.97 24.51 -79.08
CA MET A 1 -14.15 23.72 -79.50
C MET A 1 -13.98 22.28 -79.04
N ILE A 2 -15.04 21.48 -79.05
CA ILE A 2 -15.15 20.16 -78.37
C ILE A 2 -15.45 19.06 -79.42
N HIS A 3 -15.17 17.78 -79.09
CA HIS A 3 -15.50 16.54 -79.83
C HIS A 3 -14.61 16.25 -81.07
N THR A 4 -14.28 15.02 -81.50
CA THR A 4 -14.43 13.59 -81.02
C THR A 4 -13.45 12.69 -81.84
N LEU A 5 -13.24 11.36 -81.69
CA LEU A 5 -13.80 10.24 -80.88
C LEU A 5 -12.75 9.08 -80.79
N SER A 6 -12.97 8.08 -79.93
CA SER A 6 -12.33 6.73 -79.93
C SER A 6 -10.84 6.69 -79.48
N SER A 7 -10.29 5.61 -78.89
CA SER A 7 -10.69 4.18 -78.89
C SER A 7 -10.14 3.38 -77.66
N CYS A 8 -10.20 2.05 -77.72
CA CYS A 8 -9.58 1.06 -76.81
C CYS A 8 -10.13 0.88 -75.37
N ARG A 9 -11.11 -0.04 -75.23
CA ARG A 9 -11.28 -0.89 -74.04
C ARG A 9 -10.22 -2.02 -74.07
N LEU A 10 -9.39 -2.20 -73.03
CA LEU A 10 -8.76 -3.50 -72.65
C LEU A 10 -7.82 -3.36 -71.42
N SER A 11 -8.31 -3.65 -70.20
CA SER A 11 -7.45 -3.84 -69.00
C SER A 11 -8.19 -4.28 -67.72
N VAL A 12 -9.48 -3.97 -67.57
CA VAL A 12 -10.21 -4.02 -66.28
C VAL A 12 -10.23 -5.38 -65.56
N PHE A 13 -10.07 -6.50 -66.27
CA PHE A 13 -10.28 -7.84 -65.70
C PHE A 13 -9.16 -8.36 -64.78
N SER A 14 -7.93 -7.84 -64.84
CA SER A 14 -6.82 -8.34 -63.99
C SER A 14 -6.82 -7.76 -62.57
N PHE A 15 -7.44 -6.59 -62.36
CA PHE A 15 -7.33 -5.85 -61.11
C PHE A 15 -8.22 -6.40 -59.98
N GLN A 16 -9.44 -6.87 -60.31
CA GLN A 16 -10.37 -7.43 -59.31
C GLN A 16 -9.86 -8.75 -58.68
N SER A 17 -9.19 -9.60 -59.46
CA SER A 17 -8.59 -10.84 -58.96
C SER A 17 -7.43 -10.56 -58.00
N ALA A 18 -6.53 -9.65 -58.36
CA ALA A 18 -5.42 -9.24 -57.49
C ALA A 18 -5.93 -8.64 -56.17
N PHE A 19 -6.94 -7.76 -56.23
CA PHE A 19 -7.49 -7.12 -55.03
C PHE A 19 -8.20 -8.11 -54.10
N LYS A 20 -8.93 -9.10 -54.64
CA LYS A 20 -9.54 -10.18 -53.84
C LYS A 20 -8.50 -11.05 -53.14
N ILE A 21 -7.42 -11.43 -53.83
CA ILE A 21 -6.34 -12.24 -53.24
C ILE A 21 -5.63 -11.44 -52.13
N ALA A 22 -5.34 -10.16 -52.36
CA ALA A 22 -4.76 -9.28 -51.34
C ALA A 22 -5.66 -9.12 -50.10
N LEU A 23 -6.98 -8.97 -50.29
CA LEU A 23 -7.93 -8.86 -49.18
C LEU A 23 -8.04 -10.17 -48.37
N ILE A 24 -8.04 -11.32 -49.04
CA ILE A 24 -8.05 -12.64 -48.37
C ILE A 24 -6.75 -12.85 -47.58
N MET A 25 -5.58 -12.54 -48.16
CA MET A 25 -4.30 -12.57 -47.47
C MET A 25 -4.29 -11.66 -46.22
N LEU A 26 -4.85 -10.46 -46.33
CA LEU A 26 -4.97 -9.53 -45.20
C LEU A 26 -5.86 -10.09 -44.08
N ILE A 27 -7.01 -10.65 -44.42
CA ILE A 27 -7.94 -11.26 -43.45
C ILE A 27 -7.28 -12.47 -42.75
N VAL A 28 -6.57 -13.32 -43.49
CA VAL A 28 -5.84 -14.48 -42.91
C VAL A 28 -4.70 -14.02 -41.99
N LEU A 29 -3.94 -12.98 -42.37
CA LEU A 29 -2.90 -12.40 -41.51
C LEU A 29 -3.47 -11.76 -40.22
N VAL A 30 -4.58 -11.03 -40.32
CA VAL A 30 -5.23 -10.42 -39.15
C VAL A 30 -5.85 -11.49 -38.24
N ALA A 31 -6.51 -12.51 -38.79
CA ALA A 31 -7.06 -13.62 -38.03
C ALA A 31 -5.97 -14.46 -37.33
N GLY A 32 -4.87 -14.78 -38.02
CA GLY A 32 -3.73 -15.49 -37.43
C GLY A 32 -3.05 -14.71 -36.30
N CYS A 33 -2.93 -13.40 -36.44
CA CYS A 33 -2.42 -12.52 -35.39
C CYS A 33 -3.40 -12.33 -34.21
N ALA A 34 -4.71 -12.47 -34.42
CA ALA A 34 -5.72 -12.39 -33.38
C ALA A 34 -5.79 -13.68 -32.54
N ASN A 35 -5.87 -14.85 -33.18
CA ASN A 35 -6.00 -16.14 -32.48
C ASN A 35 -4.79 -16.41 -31.58
N ARG A 36 -3.59 -16.19 -32.12
CA ARG A 36 -2.32 -16.42 -31.42
C ARG A 36 -2.10 -15.50 -30.22
N ARG A 37 -2.78 -14.35 -30.15
CA ARG A 37 -2.82 -13.49 -28.95
C ARG A 37 -3.82 -14.01 -27.92
N LEU A 38 -5.00 -14.45 -28.36
CA LEU A 38 -6.04 -15.02 -27.50
C LEU A 38 -5.53 -16.26 -26.75
N GLU A 39 -4.82 -17.15 -27.44
CA GLU A 39 -4.16 -18.33 -26.85
C GLU A 39 -3.18 -17.92 -25.73
N THR A 40 -2.22 -17.01 -26.00
CA THR A 40 -1.28 -16.54 -24.96
C THR A 40 -1.94 -15.80 -23.79
N TYR A 41 -3.08 -15.13 -23.99
CA TYR A 41 -3.85 -14.53 -22.89
C TYR A 41 -4.65 -15.55 -22.07
N GLN A 42 -4.96 -16.72 -22.63
CA GLN A 42 -5.57 -17.83 -21.90
C GLN A 42 -4.52 -18.63 -21.11
N GLU A 43 -3.37 -18.93 -21.70
CA GLU A 43 -2.25 -19.58 -21.01
C GLU A 43 -1.88 -18.84 -19.71
N LEU A 44 -1.66 -17.53 -19.79
CA LEU A 44 -1.36 -16.64 -18.65
C LEU A 44 -2.46 -16.55 -17.57
N ARG A 45 -3.68 -17.01 -17.84
CA ARG A 45 -4.76 -17.15 -16.85
C ARG A 45 -4.88 -18.55 -16.27
N SER A 46 -4.37 -19.57 -16.96
CA SER A 46 -4.43 -20.97 -16.56
C SER A 46 -3.21 -21.45 -15.78
N THR A 47 -2.05 -20.78 -15.94
CA THR A 47 -0.86 -21.08 -15.13
C THR A 47 -1.01 -20.54 -13.72
N GLU A 48 -1.22 -21.44 -12.76
CA GLU A 48 -0.70 -21.22 -11.40
C GLU A 48 0.78 -20.85 -11.54
N VAL A 49 1.22 -19.78 -10.89
CA VAL A 49 2.63 -19.35 -10.91
C VAL A 49 3.42 -20.25 -9.94
N GLN A 50 3.63 -21.49 -10.34
CA GLN A 50 4.61 -22.36 -9.69
C GLN A 50 5.98 -21.69 -9.82
N PRO A 51 6.74 -21.51 -8.72
CA PRO A 51 8.08 -20.96 -8.80
C PRO A 51 8.94 -21.87 -9.68
N PRO A 52 9.89 -21.32 -10.47
CA PRO A 52 10.75 -22.13 -11.31
C PRO A 52 11.48 -23.16 -10.44
N VAL A 53 11.41 -24.43 -10.84
CA VAL A 53 12.13 -25.51 -10.15
C VAL A 53 13.63 -25.23 -10.29
N TYR A 54 14.22 -24.69 -9.22
CA TYR A 54 15.64 -24.43 -9.16
C TYR A 54 16.38 -25.77 -9.20
N TYR A 55 17.23 -25.95 -10.21
CA TYR A 55 18.13 -27.10 -10.30
C TYR A 55 19.29 -26.95 -9.31
N TYR A 56 18.99 -27.03 -8.01
CA TYR A 56 19.96 -27.63 -7.10
C TYR A 56 19.99 -29.12 -7.43
N THR A 57 21.02 -29.55 -8.15
CA THR A 57 21.46 -30.94 -8.02
C THR A 57 21.86 -31.13 -6.57
N GLU A 58 21.07 -31.89 -5.81
CA GLU A 58 21.55 -32.46 -4.55
C GLU A 58 22.77 -33.32 -4.89
N VAL A 59 23.96 -32.77 -4.67
CA VAL A 59 25.20 -33.53 -4.75
C VAL A 59 25.13 -34.52 -3.59
N GLU A 60 24.77 -35.77 -3.91
CA GLU A 60 24.82 -36.88 -2.96
C GLU A 60 26.13 -36.79 -2.19
N LYS A 61 26.05 -36.70 -0.86
CA LYS A 61 27.23 -36.77 0.01
C LYS A 61 27.78 -38.19 -0.03
N LYS A 62 28.53 -38.49 -1.10
CA LYS A 62 29.38 -39.68 -1.17
C LYS A 62 30.31 -39.69 0.04
N GLY A 63 30.58 -40.91 0.51
CA GLY A 63 31.01 -41.17 1.88
C GLY A 63 32.21 -40.37 2.35
N SER A 64 32.26 -40.18 3.66
CA SER A 64 33.31 -39.46 4.39
C SER A 64 34.72 -39.98 4.06
N ASN A 65 35.41 -39.29 3.15
CA ASN A 65 36.87 -39.24 3.17
C ASN A 65 37.27 -38.10 4.09
N THR A 66 37.91 -38.44 5.21
CA THR A 66 38.33 -37.47 6.24
C THR A 66 39.65 -36.79 5.85
N GLU A 67 39.68 -36.19 4.66
CA GLU A 67 40.64 -35.10 4.43
C GLU A 67 40.12 -33.89 5.19
N SER A 68 40.86 -33.47 6.21
CA SER A 68 40.58 -32.24 6.94
C SER A 68 40.64 -31.05 5.98
N ASP A 69 39.52 -30.34 5.83
CA ASP A 69 39.55 -28.96 5.33
C ASP A 69 40.66 -28.22 6.09
N PRO A 70 41.56 -27.47 5.41
CA PRO A 70 42.62 -26.78 6.11
C PRO A 70 42.01 -25.75 7.06
N ASP A 71 42.32 -25.88 8.36
CA ASP A 71 41.89 -24.93 9.40
C ASP A 71 42.45 -23.53 9.11
N VAL A 72 41.71 -22.78 8.30
CA VAL A 72 41.88 -21.35 8.12
C VAL A 72 41.29 -20.72 9.39
N GLU A 73 42.15 -20.47 10.38
CA GLU A 73 41.80 -19.78 11.62
C GLU A 73 40.90 -18.58 11.30
N SER A 74 39.63 -18.68 11.70
CA SER A 74 38.65 -17.63 11.43
C SER A 74 39.06 -16.40 12.22
N ASP A 75 39.44 -15.32 11.54
CA ASP A 75 39.77 -14.04 12.17
C ASP A 75 38.67 -13.69 13.17
N ARG A 76 39.05 -13.71 14.45
CA ARG A 76 38.13 -13.54 15.58
C ARG A 76 37.32 -12.26 15.42
N PHE A 77 37.94 -11.19 14.92
CA PHE A 77 37.26 -9.91 14.73
C PHE A 77 36.18 -9.98 13.63
N LEU A 78 36.41 -10.72 12.55
CA LEU A 78 35.36 -10.98 11.54
C LEU A 78 34.23 -11.82 12.14
N SER A 79 34.54 -12.88 12.90
CA SER A 79 33.50 -13.72 13.54
C SER A 79 32.62 -12.95 14.53
N GLU A 80 33.20 -11.98 15.26
CA GLU A 80 32.47 -11.09 16.17
C GLU A 80 31.55 -10.11 15.39
N VAL A 81 31.94 -9.68 14.18
CA VAL A 81 31.09 -8.86 13.28
C VAL A 81 29.97 -9.70 12.66
N GLU A 82 30.25 -10.90 12.13
CA GLU A 82 29.23 -11.81 11.58
C GLU A 82 28.17 -12.16 12.63
N ALA A 83 28.60 -12.54 13.84
CA ALA A 83 27.70 -12.84 14.95
C ALA A 83 26.83 -11.63 15.34
N LYS A 84 27.36 -10.40 15.24
CA LYS A 84 26.61 -9.16 15.49
C LYS A 84 25.56 -8.88 14.41
N VAL A 85 25.88 -9.13 13.13
CA VAL A 85 24.93 -8.98 12.02
C VAL A 85 23.79 -10.02 12.13
N LEU A 86 24.12 -11.28 12.40
CA LEU A 86 23.12 -12.34 12.59
C LEU A 86 22.29 -12.15 13.89
N LYS A 87 22.85 -11.50 14.92
CA LYS A 87 22.08 -11.10 16.10
C LYS A 87 20.97 -10.10 15.75
N TYR A 88 21.22 -9.14 14.86
CA TYR A 88 20.17 -8.22 14.40
C TYR A 88 19.05 -8.96 13.64
N GLN A 89 19.38 -9.91 12.77
CA GLN A 89 18.37 -10.75 12.10
C GLN A 89 17.46 -11.43 13.12
N LYS A 90 18.03 -12.11 14.12
CA LYS A 90 17.26 -12.80 15.17
C LYS A 90 16.37 -11.87 15.98
N GLN A 91 16.88 -10.69 16.36
CA GLN A 91 16.09 -9.69 17.10
C GLN A 91 14.86 -9.22 16.30
N TRP A 92 15.00 -9.02 14.98
CA TRP A 92 13.87 -8.67 14.12
C TRP A 92 12.91 -9.85 13.89
N GLN A 93 13.42 -11.08 13.75
CA GLN A 93 12.57 -12.28 13.62
C GLN A 93 11.68 -12.46 14.85
N THR A 94 12.25 -12.43 16.06
CA THR A 94 11.48 -12.51 17.31
C THR A 94 10.48 -11.36 17.47
N GLN A 95 10.74 -10.17 16.91
CA GLN A 95 9.75 -9.10 16.87
C GLN A 95 8.59 -9.42 15.91
N LEU A 96 8.89 -9.93 14.70
CA LEU A 96 7.87 -10.32 13.71
C LEU A 96 7.01 -11.52 14.14
N GLU A 97 7.51 -12.35 15.05
CA GLU A 97 6.81 -13.49 15.65
C GLU A 97 5.90 -13.11 16.84
N SER A 98 5.91 -11.85 17.28
CA SER A 98 5.06 -11.37 18.38
C SER A 98 3.63 -11.01 17.93
N GLU A 99 2.67 -10.99 18.86
CA GLU A 99 1.24 -10.69 18.60
C GLU A 99 0.96 -9.34 17.91
N THR A 100 1.93 -8.41 18.02
CA THR A 100 1.93 -7.09 17.39
C THR A 100 3.30 -6.82 16.75
N PRO A 101 3.55 -7.28 15.50
CA PRO A 101 4.86 -7.22 14.83
C PRO A 101 5.50 -5.83 14.71
N VAL A 102 4.70 -4.76 14.85
CA VAL A 102 5.14 -3.36 14.86
C VAL A 102 4.59 -2.69 16.13
N PRO A 103 5.45 -2.11 17.02
CA PRO A 103 5.02 -1.64 18.35
C PRO A 103 4.31 -0.29 18.35
N SER A 104 4.35 0.48 17.25
CA SER A 104 3.66 1.77 17.10
C SER A 104 2.65 1.71 15.96
N LEU A 105 1.52 1.05 16.21
CA LEU A 105 0.40 0.97 15.26
C LEU A 105 -0.37 2.30 15.22
N PHE A 106 -0.94 2.64 14.06
CA PHE A 106 -1.82 3.80 13.90
C PHE A 106 -3.14 3.67 14.66
N TYR A 107 -3.65 2.44 14.77
CA TYR A 107 -4.89 2.08 15.45
C TYR A 107 -4.56 1.04 16.53
N ASP A 108 -5.17 1.16 17.72
CA ASP A 108 -4.94 0.22 18.81
C ASP A 108 -5.64 -1.13 18.53
N LEU A 109 -4.86 -2.19 18.37
CA LEU A 109 -5.33 -3.56 18.18
C LEU A 109 -5.13 -4.43 19.45
N SER A 110 -4.71 -3.82 20.56
CA SER A 110 -4.39 -4.50 21.83
C SER A 110 -5.57 -4.59 22.79
N THR A 111 -6.61 -3.77 22.60
CA THR A 111 -7.85 -3.80 23.38
C THR A 111 -8.54 -5.18 23.30
N ASP A 112 -9.13 -5.67 24.39
CA ASP A 112 -9.66 -7.04 24.44
C ASP A 112 -10.81 -7.30 23.45
N ALA A 113 -11.61 -6.28 23.14
CA ALA A 113 -12.60 -6.34 22.05
C ALA A 113 -11.95 -6.53 20.67
N MET A 114 -10.83 -5.85 20.39
CA MET A 114 -10.08 -6.01 19.14
C MET A 114 -9.38 -7.37 19.08
N LYS A 115 -8.90 -7.92 20.21
CA LYS A 115 -8.39 -9.30 20.28
C LYS A 115 -9.47 -10.34 19.94
N ALA A 116 -10.69 -10.20 20.49
CA ALA A 116 -11.83 -11.05 20.12
C ALA A 116 -12.18 -10.91 18.63
N TYR A 117 -12.22 -9.67 18.13
CA TYR A 117 -12.07 -9.23 16.73
C TYR A 117 -11.19 -10.14 15.87
N ARG A 118 -9.90 -10.14 16.21
CA ARG A 118 -8.83 -10.83 15.49
C ARG A 118 -8.92 -12.36 15.62
N GLN A 119 -9.33 -12.88 16.78
CA GLN A 119 -9.54 -14.32 16.96
C GLN A 119 -10.67 -14.85 16.06
N LEU A 120 -11.76 -14.11 15.90
CA LEU A 120 -12.85 -14.47 14.99
C LEU A 120 -12.38 -14.56 13.52
N ALA A 121 -11.39 -13.74 13.13
CA ALA A 121 -10.81 -13.73 11.79
C ALA A 121 -10.11 -15.04 11.40
N ALA A 122 -9.70 -15.87 12.38
CA ALA A 122 -9.14 -17.21 12.15
C ALA A 122 -10.19 -18.23 11.69
N SER A 123 -11.49 -17.92 11.84
CA SER A 123 -12.62 -18.75 11.42
C SER A 123 -13.47 -18.00 10.38
N PRO A 124 -13.16 -18.10 9.06
CA PRO A 124 -13.79 -17.29 8.02
C PRO A 124 -15.32 -17.42 7.95
N GLU A 125 -15.87 -18.59 8.29
CA GLU A 125 -17.33 -18.82 8.27
C GLU A 125 -18.04 -18.09 9.42
N ALA A 126 -17.50 -18.17 10.65
CA ALA A 126 -18.05 -17.46 11.80
C ALA A 126 -17.88 -15.94 11.67
N ALA A 127 -16.76 -15.47 11.10
CA ALA A 127 -16.57 -14.06 10.78
C ALA A 127 -17.56 -13.55 9.72
N ARG A 128 -17.86 -14.35 8.67
CA ARG A 128 -18.90 -14.02 7.68
C ARG A 128 -20.31 -14.02 8.29
N ALA A 129 -20.62 -14.96 9.18
CA ALA A 129 -21.87 -14.96 9.92
C ALA A 129 -22.02 -13.69 10.76
N ARG A 130 -20.96 -13.28 11.48
CA ARG A 130 -20.97 -12.03 12.26
C ARG A 130 -21.03 -10.77 11.40
N LEU A 131 -20.60 -10.80 10.13
CA LEU A 131 -20.78 -9.69 9.19
C LEU A 131 -22.23 -9.53 8.68
N ALA A 132 -23.09 -10.54 8.84
CA ALA A 132 -24.53 -10.42 8.53
C ALA A 132 -25.34 -9.82 9.70
N GLU A 133 -24.81 -9.86 10.92
CA GLU A 133 -25.33 -9.12 12.08
C GLU A 133 -24.94 -7.63 12.04
N PRO A 134 -25.59 -6.74 12.83
CA PRO A 134 -25.26 -5.32 12.86
C PRO A 134 -23.77 -5.03 13.04
N ILE A 135 -23.20 -4.27 12.11
CA ILE A 135 -21.75 -4.13 11.93
C ILE A 135 -21.23 -2.96 12.74
N ALA A 136 -20.20 -3.21 13.56
CA ALA A 136 -19.40 -2.16 14.19
C ALA A 136 -18.15 -1.84 13.33
N LEU A 137 -17.66 -0.60 13.41
CA LEU A 137 -16.45 -0.17 12.69
C LEU A 137 -15.21 -0.97 13.10
N GLU A 138 -15.12 -1.29 14.39
CA GLU A 138 -14.04 -2.00 15.06
C GLU A 138 -13.87 -3.41 14.51
N LEU A 139 -14.99 -4.09 14.19
CA LEU A 139 -15.00 -5.40 13.55
C LEU A 139 -14.42 -5.32 12.13
N LEU A 140 -14.79 -4.31 11.34
CA LEU A 140 -14.24 -4.11 9.98
C LEU A 140 -12.74 -3.82 10.01
N VAL A 141 -12.28 -3.01 10.98
CA VAL A 141 -10.84 -2.73 11.18
C VAL A 141 -10.07 -4.00 11.58
N ALA A 142 -10.60 -4.81 12.51
CA ALA A 142 -9.97 -6.06 12.94
C ALA A 142 -9.88 -7.11 11.82
N LEU A 143 -10.98 -7.34 11.09
CA LEU A 143 -10.99 -8.26 9.95
C LEU A 143 -10.14 -7.74 8.79
N GLY A 144 -10.15 -6.44 8.53
CA GLY A 144 -9.30 -5.80 7.53
C GLY A 144 -7.80 -6.01 7.82
N TYR A 145 -7.38 -5.87 9.07
CA TYR A 145 -6.00 -6.14 9.50
C TYR A 145 -5.56 -7.58 9.18
N GLU A 146 -6.38 -8.58 9.55
CA GLU A 146 -6.02 -10.00 9.41
C GLU A 146 -6.24 -10.56 7.99
N TRP A 147 -7.12 -9.97 7.18
CA TRP A 147 -7.48 -10.54 5.87
C TRP A 147 -6.84 -9.83 4.67
N ASN A 148 -6.55 -8.52 4.75
CA ASN A 148 -6.15 -7.71 3.59
C ASN A 148 -4.81 -8.17 2.93
N PRO A 149 -4.75 -8.39 1.59
CA PRO A 149 -3.53 -8.88 0.93
C PRO A 149 -2.43 -7.83 0.83
N GLY A 150 -2.77 -6.54 0.86
CA GLY A 150 -1.80 -5.44 0.86
C GLY A 150 -0.96 -5.41 2.13
N LEU A 151 -1.60 -5.63 3.29
CA LEU A 151 -0.88 -5.78 4.57
C LEU A 151 -0.02 -7.03 4.61
N LYS A 152 -0.54 -8.17 4.12
CA LYS A 152 0.25 -9.41 4.00
C LYS A 152 1.45 -9.20 3.09
N SER A 153 1.27 -8.59 1.92
CA SER A 153 2.36 -8.21 1.01
C SER A 153 3.39 -7.29 1.68
N ALA A 154 2.95 -6.32 2.49
CA ALA A 154 3.85 -5.45 3.25
C ALA A 154 4.64 -6.22 4.33
N LEU A 155 4.01 -7.18 5.02
CA LEU A 155 4.68 -8.04 6.00
C LEU A 155 5.71 -8.98 5.35
N GLU A 156 5.35 -9.63 4.23
CA GLU A 156 6.30 -10.48 3.49
C GLU A 156 7.48 -9.69 2.92
N LYS A 157 7.29 -8.41 2.53
CA LYS A 157 8.42 -7.53 2.17
C LYS A 157 9.40 -7.33 3.33
N ILE A 158 8.93 -7.19 4.57
CA ILE A 158 9.82 -7.09 5.73
C ILE A 158 10.63 -8.39 5.88
N ARG A 159 9.98 -9.56 5.80
CA ARG A 159 10.67 -10.87 5.83
C ARG A 159 11.69 -11.02 4.70
N ALA A 160 11.34 -10.63 3.48
CA ALA A 160 12.25 -10.65 2.32
C ALA A 160 13.46 -9.69 2.46
N VAL A 161 13.36 -8.65 3.30
CA VAL A 161 14.52 -7.83 3.69
C VAL A 161 15.37 -8.52 4.76
N LEU A 162 14.77 -9.24 5.72
CA LEU A 162 15.53 -9.99 6.74
C LEU A 162 16.44 -11.05 6.10
N GLU A 163 16.01 -11.70 5.02
CA GLU A 163 16.83 -12.66 4.28
C GLU A 163 18.04 -12.04 3.54
N ARG A 164 18.21 -10.70 3.58
CA ARG A 164 19.46 -10.04 3.15
C ARG A 164 20.59 -10.17 4.17
N TYR A 165 20.29 -10.31 5.46
CA TYR A 165 21.33 -10.52 6.49
C TYR A 165 22.17 -11.79 6.23
N PRO A 166 21.59 -12.99 6.02
CA PRO A 166 22.37 -14.17 5.69
C PRO A 166 23.06 -14.04 4.32
N GLN A 167 22.43 -13.40 3.33
CA GLN A 167 23.09 -13.14 2.02
C GLN A 167 24.37 -12.29 2.16
N ALA A 168 24.36 -11.26 3.02
CA ALA A 168 25.52 -10.40 3.24
C ALA A 168 26.72 -11.15 3.85
N VAL A 169 26.45 -12.11 4.74
CA VAL A 169 27.47 -12.95 5.40
C VAL A 169 27.89 -14.12 4.49
N TYR A 170 26.95 -14.90 3.98
CA TYR A 170 27.25 -16.11 3.22
C TYR A 170 27.81 -15.84 1.83
N LEU A 171 27.45 -14.75 1.14
CA LEU A 171 28.05 -14.45 -0.17
C LEU A 171 29.54 -14.14 -0.06
N GLU A 172 29.95 -13.42 1.00
CA GLU A 172 31.36 -13.16 1.28
C GLU A 172 32.11 -14.45 1.64
N ASN A 173 31.47 -15.34 2.41
CA ASN A 173 32.04 -16.65 2.75
C ASN A 173 32.13 -17.63 1.57
N VAL A 174 31.16 -17.62 0.64
CA VAL A 174 31.22 -18.40 -0.61
C VAL A 174 32.30 -17.85 -1.55
N LEU A 175 32.47 -16.53 -1.64
CA LEU A 175 33.58 -15.92 -2.39
C LEU A 175 34.94 -16.26 -1.77
N ARG A 176 35.05 -16.27 -0.43
CA ARG A 176 36.23 -16.74 0.32
C ARG A 176 36.54 -18.20 -0.02
N GLN A 177 35.54 -19.09 0.04
CA GLN A 177 35.69 -20.52 -0.27
C GLN A 177 36.02 -20.77 -1.74
N TYR A 178 35.37 -20.10 -2.70
CA TYR A 178 35.65 -20.26 -4.13
C TYR A 178 37.09 -19.85 -4.50
N ASN A 179 37.58 -18.76 -3.92
CA ASN A 179 38.98 -18.33 -4.06
C ASN A 179 39.96 -19.30 -3.37
N ALA A 180 39.54 -20.01 -2.31
CA ALA A 180 40.32 -21.05 -1.66
C ALA A 180 40.27 -22.42 -2.38
N PHE A 181 39.21 -22.70 -3.15
CA PHE A 181 39.02 -23.94 -3.92
C PHE A 181 39.72 -23.89 -5.29
N THR A 182 39.60 -22.77 -6.00
CA THR A 182 40.29 -22.58 -7.30
C THR A 182 41.83 -22.67 -7.20
N LYS A 183 42.37 -22.48 -5.98
CA LYS A 183 43.76 -22.76 -5.56
C LYS A 183 44.22 -24.21 -5.81
N GLN A 184 43.33 -25.19 -5.77
CA GLN A 184 43.68 -26.63 -5.84
C GLN A 184 43.69 -27.20 -7.27
N LEU A 185 43.13 -26.50 -8.26
CA LEU A 185 42.76 -27.11 -9.54
C LEU A 185 43.73 -26.90 -10.73
N ASP A 186 44.82 -26.13 -10.58
CA ASP A 186 45.81 -25.98 -11.66
C ASP A 186 46.84 -27.12 -11.68
N THR A 187 46.40 -28.28 -12.17
CA THR A 187 47.19 -29.51 -12.28
C THR A 187 47.73 -29.75 -13.71
N LYS A 188 47.92 -28.68 -14.51
CA LYS A 188 48.41 -28.81 -15.88
C LYS A 188 49.91 -29.03 -15.95
N VAL A 189 50.29 -30.22 -16.41
CA VAL A 189 51.69 -30.60 -16.72
C VAL A 189 52.34 -29.63 -17.73
N GLY A 190 53.25 -28.80 -17.22
CA GLY A 190 54.06 -27.86 -17.98
C GLY A 190 55.07 -27.13 -17.08
N PRO A 191 56.06 -26.42 -17.64
CA PRO A 191 57.04 -25.69 -16.83
C PRO A 191 56.38 -24.55 -16.03
N LEU A 192 56.48 -24.62 -14.70
CA LEU A 192 55.87 -23.69 -13.75
C LEU A 192 56.53 -22.30 -13.79
N THR A 193 56.18 -21.48 -14.79
CA THR A 193 56.33 -20.03 -14.65
C THR A 193 55.25 -19.51 -13.69
N HIS A 194 55.66 -19.13 -12.48
CA HIS A 194 54.75 -18.68 -11.41
C HIS A 194 53.98 -17.43 -11.85
N LYS A 195 52.73 -17.61 -12.29
CA LYS A 195 51.81 -16.51 -12.58
C LYS A 195 51.30 -15.88 -11.29
N GLU A 196 51.12 -14.58 -11.39
CA GLU A 196 50.67 -13.59 -10.39
C GLU A 196 49.85 -14.15 -9.22
N MET A 197 50.23 -13.76 -8.00
CA MET A 197 49.52 -14.15 -6.77
C MET A 197 48.05 -13.73 -6.84
N VAL A 198 47.12 -14.69 -6.78
CA VAL A 198 45.69 -14.41 -6.61
C VAL A 198 45.46 -13.92 -5.18
N ALA A 199 45.54 -12.61 -5.01
CA ALA A 199 45.46 -11.97 -3.71
C ALA A 199 44.03 -12.10 -3.13
N MET A 200 43.90 -12.85 -2.02
CA MET A 200 42.61 -13.03 -1.34
C MET A 200 42.10 -11.69 -0.80
N LYS A 201 41.06 -11.15 -1.45
CA LYS A 201 40.40 -9.91 -1.02
C LYS A 201 39.45 -10.17 0.15
N PHE A 202 40.03 -10.03 1.34
CA PHE A 202 39.44 -9.52 2.57
C PHE A 202 38.44 -8.37 2.41
N PRO A 203 37.08 -8.50 2.35
CA PRO A 203 36.24 -7.32 2.58
C PRO A 203 36.59 -6.73 3.95
N PHE A 204 36.91 -5.43 3.99
CA PHE A 204 37.30 -4.79 5.25
C PHE A 204 36.14 -4.91 6.25
N PRO A 205 36.35 -5.30 7.53
CA PRO A 205 35.26 -5.58 8.48
C PRO A 205 34.26 -4.43 8.66
N GLY A 206 34.72 -3.18 8.49
CA GLY A 206 33.85 -2.00 8.46
C GLY A 206 32.81 -2.02 7.33
N THR A 207 33.14 -2.57 6.16
CA THR A 207 32.21 -2.69 5.02
C THR A 207 31.13 -3.75 5.25
N LEU A 208 31.45 -4.87 5.90
CA LEU A 208 30.45 -5.86 6.34
C LEU A 208 29.53 -5.27 7.44
N ALA A 209 30.10 -4.54 8.40
CA ALA A 209 29.33 -3.83 9.42
C ALA A 209 28.39 -2.78 8.80
N LEU A 210 28.84 -2.02 7.80
CA LEU A 210 28.01 -1.07 7.05
C LEU A 210 26.93 -1.76 6.21
N LYS A 211 27.21 -2.90 5.57
CA LYS A 211 26.16 -3.72 4.91
C LYS A 211 25.06 -4.11 5.91
N GLY A 212 25.44 -4.57 7.11
CA GLY A 212 24.49 -4.89 8.18
C GLY A 212 23.63 -3.69 8.61
N GLN A 213 24.23 -2.49 8.69
CA GLN A 213 23.50 -1.25 9.00
C GLN A 213 22.56 -0.83 7.85
N ILE A 214 23.00 -0.91 6.59
CA ILE A 214 22.17 -0.62 5.41
C ILE A 214 20.95 -1.55 5.35
N ILE A 215 21.11 -2.84 5.68
CA ILE A 215 20.00 -3.79 5.80
C ILE A 215 19.10 -3.43 6.99
N THR A 216 19.67 -2.97 8.11
CA THR A 216 18.89 -2.51 9.28
C THR A 216 18.01 -1.30 8.93
N GLU A 217 18.51 -0.33 8.16
CA GLU A 217 17.68 0.78 7.68
C GLU A 217 16.63 0.31 6.66
N ASP A 218 16.94 -0.65 5.78
CA ASP A 218 15.94 -1.26 4.89
C ASP A 218 14.81 -1.96 5.67
N VAL A 219 15.10 -2.63 6.79
CA VAL A 219 14.06 -3.22 7.66
C VAL A 219 13.15 -2.13 8.24
N ARG A 220 13.71 -1.03 8.73
CA ARG A 220 12.93 0.10 9.27
C ARG A 220 12.11 0.81 8.18
N ILE A 221 12.65 0.94 6.97
CA ILE A 221 11.92 1.46 5.81
C ILE A 221 10.72 0.56 5.50
N ALA A 222 10.92 -0.76 5.43
CA ALA A 222 9.83 -1.72 5.19
C ALA A 222 8.78 -1.72 6.31
N GLN A 223 9.19 -1.57 7.58
CA GLN A 223 8.28 -1.36 8.71
C GLN A 223 7.44 -0.09 8.55
N LYS A 224 8.04 1.04 8.12
CA LYS A 224 7.28 2.26 7.82
C LYS A 224 6.36 2.11 6.61
N GLU A 225 6.68 1.27 5.63
CA GLU A 225 5.74 0.94 4.55
C GLU A 225 4.55 0.11 5.03
N PHE A 226 4.75 -0.81 5.98
CA PHE A 226 3.65 -1.51 6.66
C PHE A 226 2.78 -0.55 7.49
N GLU A 227 3.38 0.36 8.26
CA GLU A 227 2.62 1.38 9.02
C GLU A 227 1.79 2.31 8.12
N ILE A 228 2.34 2.73 6.97
CA ILE A 228 1.62 3.51 5.95
C ILE A 228 0.43 2.71 5.41
N ALA A 229 0.67 1.46 4.97
CA ALA A 229 -0.38 0.59 4.43
C ALA A 229 -1.50 0.32 5.45
N LEU A 230 -1.15 0.17 6.73
CA LEU A 230 -2.12 -0.01 7.82
C LEU A 230 -2.95 1.26 8.06
N ARG A 231 -2.29 2.42 8.19
CA ARG A 231 -2.96 3.71 8.38
C ARG A 231 -3.95 4.00 7.24
N ASP A 232 -3.53 3.73 6.01
CA ASP A 232 -4.31 4.03 4.82
C ASP A 232 -5.47 3.04 4.66
N LEU A 233 -5.28 1.74 4.92
CA LEU A 233 -6.37 0.76 5.00
C LEU A 233 -7.41 1.14 6.07
N VAL A 234 -6.96 1.48 7.30
CA VAL A 234 -7.86 1.86 8.40
C VAL A 234 -8.65 3.12 8.03
N THR A 235 -8.02 4.11 7.39
CA THR A 235 -8.72 5.31 6.92
C THR A 235 -9.71 4.99 5.81
N GLU A 236 -9.36 4.15 4.82
CA GLU A 236 -10.29 3.76 3.76
C GLU A 236 -11.51 2.99 4.28
N ILE A 237 -11.32 2.05 5.22
CA ILE A 237 -12.42 1.33 5.88
C ILE A 237 -13.33 2.34 6.61
N ARG A 238 -12.77 3.30 7.34
CA ARG A 238 -13.53 4.34 8.05
C ARG A 238 -14.31 5.24 7.10
N LEU A 239 -13.71 5.69 6.01
CA LEU A 239 -14.37 6.53 5.01
C LEU A 239 -15.58 5.81 4.39
N ALA A 240 -15.39 4.56 3.94
CA ALA A 240 -16.44 3.74 3.36
C ALA A 240 -17.55 3.42 4.39
N TYR A 241 -17.20 3.17 5.65
CA TYR A 241 -18.18 2.93 6.72
C TYR A 241 -19.03 4.18 7.03
N TYR A 242 -18.46 5.38 6.97
CA TYR A 242 -19.24 6.62 7.14
C TYR A 242 -20.14 6.92 5.93
N ASP A 243 -19.73 6.59 4.70
CA ASP A 243 -20.63 6.60 3.53
C ASP A 243 -21.76 5.56 3.67
N TYR A 244 -21.46 4.36 4.19
CA TYR A 244 -22.46 3.30 4.41
C TYR A 244 -23.52 3.70 5.44
N LEU A 245 -23.10 4.32 6.57
CA LEU A 245 -23.99 4.93 7.55
C LEU A 245 -24.89 6.00 6.91
N PHE A 246 -24.29 6.92 6.14
CA PHE A 246 -25.04 7.99 5.47
C PHE A 246 -26.10 7.46 4.51
N VAL A 247 -25.74 6.51 3.63
CA VAL A 247 -26.67 5.97 2.64
C VAL A 247 -27.79 5.17 3.31
N THR A 248 -27.49 4.40 4.36
CA THR A 248 -28.50 3.66 5.13
C THR A 248 -29.51 4.63 5.77
N GLU A 249 -29.04 5.66 6.49
CA GLU A 249 -29.91 6.64 7.14
C GLU A 249 -30.66 7.52 6.12
N ALA A 250 -30.02 7.91 5.02
CA ALA A 250 -30.68 8.64 3.93
C ALA A 250 -31.81 7.80 3.29
N THR A 251 -31.62 6.50 3.14
CA THR A 251 -32.67 5.58 2.65
C THR A 251 -33.84 5.53 3.64
N ARG A 252 -33.53 5.40 4.94
CA ARG A 252 -34.53 5.41 6.03
C ARG A 252 -35.37 6.69 6.06
N ILE A 253 -34.73 7.86 5.96
CA ILE A 253 -35.39 9.18 5.91
C ILE A 253 -36.28 9.35 4.66
N ASN A 254 -35.83 8.84 3.51
CA ASN A 254 -36.65 8.86 2.29
C ASN A 254 -37.86 7.92 2.41
N ALA A 255 -37.70 6.74 3.02
CA ALA A 255 -38.80 5.79 3.25
C ALA A 255 -39.87 6.35 4.21
N GLU A 256 -39.47 6.98 5.33
CA GLU A 256 -40.39 7.71 6.22
C GLU A 256 -41.17 8.79 5.46
N SER A 257 -40.47 9.56 4.62
CA SER A 257 -41.07 10.64 3.82
C SER A 257 -42.01 10.11 2.74
N GLN A 258 -41.71 8.95 2.16
CA GLN A 258 -42.57 8.25 1.21
C GLN A 258 -43.88 7.80 1.88
N GLU A 259 -43.82 7.27 3.12
CA GLU A 259 -45.00 6.82 3.85
C GLU A 259 -45.92 7.99 4.24
N LEU A 260 -45.36 9.09 4.74
CA LEU A 260 -46.12 10.32 5.00
C LEU A 260 -46.84 10.84 3.73
N LEU A 261 -46.18 10.73 2.57
CA LEU A 261 -46.78 11.11 1.29
C LEU A 261 -47.90 10.17 0.85
N LYS A 262 -47.81 8.85 1.07
CA LYS A 262 -48.92 7.90 0.82
C LYS A 262 -50.17 8.27 1.63
N GLN A 263 -49.99 8.62 2.91
CA GLN A 263 -51.09 9.06 3.78
C GLN A 263 -51.74 10.34 3.22
N MET A 264 -50.94 11.31 2.76
CA MET A 264 -51.48 12.54 2.17
C MET A 264 -52.15 12.31 0.80
N ILE A 265 -51.67 11.35 -0.01
CA ILE A 265 -52.36 10.91 -1.24
C ILE A 265 -53.78 10.41 -0.92
N ALA A 266 -53.95 9.61 0.13
CA ALA A 266 -55.27 9.13 0.54
C ALA A 266 -56.20 10.29 0.96
N ILE A 267 -55.69 11.28 1.70
CA ILE A 267 -56.44 12.49 2.08
C ILE A 267 -56.83 13.32 0.85
N ALA A 268 -55.90 13.55 -0.08
CA ALA A 268 -56.15 14.30 -1.32
C ALA A 268 -57.17 13.59 -2.22
N GLN A 269 -57.12 12.26 -2.33
CA GLN A 269 -58.13 11.47 -3.03
C GLN A 269 -59.50 11.55 -2.35
N ALA A 270 -59.57 11.47 -1.02
CA ALA A 270 -60.82 11.60 -0.28
C ALA A 270 -61.47 12.98 -0.54
N LYS A 271 -60.71 14.08 -0.41
CA LYS A 271 -61.16 15.44 -0.72
C LYS A 271 -61.63 15.58 -2.18
N PHE A 272 -60.93 14.97 -3.14
CA PHE A 272 -61.34 14.98 -4.55
C PHE A 272 -62.68 14.27 -4.78
N ARG A 273 -62.88 13.07 -4.19
CA ARG A 273 -64.15 12.30 -4.35
C ARG A 273 -65.38 13.05 -3.85
N VAL A 274 -65.24 13.89 -2.83
CA VAL A 274 -66.34 14.72 -2.28
C VAL A 274 -66.40 16.14 -2.90
N GLY A 275 -65.67 16.40 -3.99
CA GLY A 275 -65.66 17.69 -4.69
C GLY A 275 -64.90 18.82 -3.97
N GLN A 276 -64.24 18.54 -2.84
CA GLN A 276 -63.53 19.51 -2.00
C GLN A 276 -62.01 19.57 -2.28
N GLY A 277 -61.55 18.92 -3.36
CA GLY A 277 -60.14 18.86 -3.75
C GLY A 277 -59.95 18.89 -5.25
N ARG A 278 -58.77 19.33 -5.71
CA ARG A 278 -58.41 19.35 -7.15
C ARG A 278 -57.67 18.07 -7.53
N TYR A 279 -58.00 17.49 -8.69
CA TYR A 279 -57.30 16.33 -9.26
C TYR A 279 -55.78 16.56 -9.42
N THR A 280 -55.39 17.80 -9.74
CA THR A 280 -53.98 18.24 -9.81
C THR A 280 -53.17 17.89 -8.56
N ASN A 281 -53.79 17.95 -7.37
CA ASN A 281 -53.12 17.69 -6.10
C ASN A 281 -52.75 16.21 -5.98
N VAL A 282 -53.64 15.31 -6.44
CA VAL A 282 -53.41 13.86 -6.45
C VAL A 282 -52.27 13.53 -7.42
N ILE A 283 -52.26 14.15 -8.61
CA ILE A 283 -51.18 13.96 -9.60
C ILE A 283 -49.83 14.49 -9.07
N MET A 284 -49.78 15.68 -8.48
CA MET A 284 -48.56 16.24 -7.87
C MET A 284 -47.99 15.32 -6.79
N ALA A 285 -48.86 14.75 -5.94
CA ALA A 285 -48.47 13.81 -4.90
C ALA A 285 -47.95 12.48 -5.47
N GLN A 286 -48.58 11.94 -6.52
CA GLN A 286 -48.13 10.73 -7.22
C GLN A 286 -46.77 10.93 -7.95
N VAL A 287 -46.55 12.11 -8.53
CA VAL A 287 -45.25 12.47 -9.14
C VAL A 287 -44.15 12.50 -8.08
N GLU A 288 -44.40 13.10 -6.92
CA GLU A 288 -43.39 13.13 -5.86
C GLU A 288 -43.18 11.75 -5.21
N LEU A 289 -44.23 10.92 -5.10
CA LEU A 289 -44.10 9.52 -4.66
C LEU A 289 -43.18 8.72 -5.59
N SER A 290 -43.32 8.95 -6.90
CA SER A 290 -42.47 8.35 -7.94
C SER A 290 -41.04 8.85 -7.86
N ARG A 291 -40.83 10.15 -7.57
CA ARG A 291 -39.50 10.73 -7.30
C ARG A 291 -38.83 10.05 -6.10
N LEU A 292 -39.53 9.95 -4.97
CA LEU A 292 -38.98 9.33 -3.75
C LEU A 292 -38.64 7.85 -3.97
N ALA A 293 -39.50 7.09 -4.67
CA ALA A 293 -39.20 5.71 -5.04
C ALA A 293 -37.91 5.60 -5.89
N ASN A 294 -37.71 6.47 -6.88
CA ASN A 294 -36.48 6.51 -7.68
C ASN A 294 -35.24 6.89 -6.83
N THR A 295 -35.38 7.83 -5.89
CA THR A 295 -34.31 8.21 -4.95
C THR A 295 -33.91 7.02 -4.08
N ILE A 296 -34.87 6.27 -3.54
CA ILE A 296 -34.62 5.06 -2.73
C ILE A 296 -33.83 4.02 -3.54
N ILE A 297 -34.27 3.69 -4.77
CA ILE A 297 -33.56 2.75 -5.65
C ILE A 297 -32.12 3.23 -5.96
N THR A 298 -31.91 4.54 -6.12
CA THR A 298 -30.58 5.11 -6.34
C THR A 298 -29.69 5.01 -5.09
N LEU A 299 -30.25 5.17 -3.89
CA LEU A 299 -29.53 5.00 -2.63
C LEU A 299 -29.21 3.52 -2.36
N GLU A 300 -30.12 2.60 -2.66
CA GLU A 300 -29.87 1.15 -2.61
C GLU A 300 -28.71 0.74 -3.53
N GLN A 301 -28.67 1.25 -4.76
CA GLN A 301 -27.54 1.02 -5.68
C GLN A 301 -26.21 1.60 -5.16
N GLN A 302 -26.25 2.73 -4.44
CA GLN A 302 -25.07 3.28 -3.76
C GLN A 302 -24.66 2.42 -2.55
N ARG A 303 -25.62 1.89 -1.78
CA ARG A 303 -25.40 0.98 -0.64
C ARG A 303 -24.60 -0.24 -1.08
N GLU A 304 -25.06 -0.93 -2.13
CA GLU A 304 -24.39 -2.13 -2.64
C GLU A 304 -23.00 -1.81 -3.24
N THR A 305 -22.82 -0.64 -3.85
CA THR A 305 -21.50 -0.17 -4.31
C THR A 305 -20.51 0.05 -3.15
N ILE A 306 -20.99 0.58 -2.01
CA ILE A 306 -20.19 0.80 -0.80
C ILE A 306 -19.89 -0.55 -0.12
N ILE A 307 -20.86 -1.46 -0.05
CA ILE A 307 -20.69 -2.83 0.46
C ILE A 307 -19.61 -3.57 -0.34
N ALA A 308 -19.67 -3.54 -1.68
CA ALA A 308 -18.65 -4.10 -2.54
C ALA A 308 -17.25 -3.49 -2.28
N ARG A 309 -17.15 -2.18 -1.98
CA ARG A 309 -15.88 -1.55 -1.58
C ARG A 309 -15.39 -2.06 -0.23
N ILE A 310 -16.25 -2.16 0.79
CA ILE A 310 -15.88 -2.68 2.12
C ILE A 310 -15.41 -4.14 1.98
N ASN A 311 -16.16 -4.99 1.29
CA ASN A 311 -15.82 -6.38 1.03
C ASN A 311 -14.46 -6.52 0.31
N THR A 312 -14.16 -5.65 -0.66
CA THR A 312 -12.86 -5.61 -1.34
C THR A 312 -11.71 -5.30 -0.36
N LEU A 313 -11.90 -4.35 0.58
CA LEU A 313 -10.90 -4.04 1.61
C LEU A 313 -10.68 -5.21 2.59
N LEU A 314 -11.74 -5.99 2.85
CA LEU A 314 -11.73 -7.21 3.67
C LEU A 314 -11.26 -8.47 2.93
N ASN A 315 -10.83 -8.39 1.66
CA ASN A 315 -10.50 -9.58 0.84
C ASN A 315 -11.65 -10.62 0.71
N SER A 316 -12.89 -10.15 0.72
CA SER A 316 -14.10 -10.96 0.59
C SER A 316 -14.79 -10.76 -0.77
N SER A 317 -15.75 -11.63 -1.11
CA SER A 317 -16.53 -11.46 -2.34
C SER A 317 -17.27 -10.13 -2.31
N ALA A 318 -17.31 -9.41 -3.45
CA ALA A 318 -18.02 -8.14 -3.56
C ALA A 318 -19.49 -8.28 -3.11
N ASP A 319 -20.13 -9.38 -3.48
CA ASP A 319 -21.54 -9.71 -3.21
C ASP A 319 -21.79 -10.35 -1.83
N LEU A 320 -20.82 -10.32 -0.90
CA LEU A 320 -21.05 -10.78 0.47
C LEU A 320 -22.03 -9.80 1.17
N PRO A 321 -23.23 -10.25 1.60
CA PRO A 321 -24.18 -9.36 2.24
C PRO A 321 -23.65 -8.87 3.59
N LEU A 322 -23.79 -7.57 3.83
CA LEU A 322 -23.42 -6.90 5.08
C LEU A 322 -24.67 -6.46 5.85
N GLY A 323 -24.67 -6.74 7.15
CA GLY A 323 -25.67 -6.26 8.10
C GLY A 323 -25.57 -4.76 8.32
N ASP A 324 -26.66 -4.15 8.77
CA ASP A 324 -26.75 -2.68 8.84
C ASP A 324 -25.74 -2.07 9.84
N PRO A 325 -25.19 -0.88 9.54
CA PRO A 325 -24.10 -0.29 10.30
C PRO A 325 -24.58 0.31 11.62
N VAL A 326 -23.86 0.02 12.71
CA VAL A 326 -24.13 0.56 14.04
C VAL A 326 -23.76 2.06 14.09
N PRO A 327 -24.66 2.95 14.56
CA PRO A 327 -24.36 4.37 14.73
C PRO A 327 -23.16 4.58 15.67
N VAL A 328 -22.14 5.28 15.17
CA VAL A 328 -20.96 5.67 15.96
C VAL A 328 -21.30 6.86 16.84
N GLU A 329 -20.84 6.83 18.10
CA GLU A 329 -21.01 7.98 19.00
C GLU A 329 -20.38 9.26 18.44
N GLU A 330 -20.85 10.40 18.94
CA GLU A 330 -20.39 11.70 18.49
C GLU A 330 -19.30 12.22 19.42
N ASP A 331 -18.08 12.18 18.91
CA ASP A 331 -16.89 12.67 19.60
C ASP A 331 -16.52 14.09 19.12
N SER A 332 -16.10 14.93 20.06
CA SER A 332 -15.39 16.18 19.78
C SER A 332 -13.89 15.98 19.83
N VAL A 333 -13.18 16.74 19.00
CA VAL A 333 -11.72 16.74 18.90
C VAL A 333 -11.27 18.19 18.91
N THR A 334 -10.61 18.58 20.00
CA THR A 334 -10.33 19.96 20.41
C THR A 334 -8.89 20.52 20.20
N PRO A 335 -7.90 19.83 19.58
CA PRO A 335 -6.54 20.38 19.43
C PRO A 335 -6.51 21.53 18.42
N THR A 336 -5.65 22.52 18.69
CA THR A 336 -5.49 23.68 17.82
C THR A 336 -4.76 23.35 16.51
N LEU A 337 -5.00 24.14 15.48
CA LEU A 337 -4.32 24.00 14.18
C LEU A 337 -2.77 24.02 14.29
N THR A 338 -2.23 24.78 15.25
CA THR A 338 -0.79 24.86 15.53
C THR A 338 -0.24 23.55 16.09
N GLU A 339 -0.95 22.94 17.04
CA GLU A 339 -0.58 21.64 17.61
C GLU A 339 -0.70 20.52 16.57
N LEU A 340 -1.76 20.55 15.74
CA LEU A 340 -1.96 19.61 14.65
C LEU A 340 -0.80 19.63 13.64
N TYR A 341 -0.25 20.81 13.28
CA TYR A 341 0.95 20.87 12.43
C TYR A 341 2.19 20.25 13.10
N ALA A 342 2.41 20.53 14.39
CA ALA A 342 3.55 20.02 15.14
C ALA A 342 3.50 18.49 15.32
N LEU A 343 2.32 17.95 15.63
CA LEU A 343 2.07 16.52 15.69
C LEU A 343 2.26 15.85 14.33
N ALA A 344 1.77 16.47 13.26
CA ALA A 344 1.85 15.90 11.92
C ALA A 344 3.30 15.79 11.42
N ILE A 345 4.10 16.85 11.53
CA ILE A 345 5.51 16.85 11.10
C ILE A 345 6.35 15.82 11.91
N LYS A 346 5.99 15.59 13.17
CA LYS A 346 6.64 14.60 14.05
C LYS A 346 6.25 13.15 13.69
N ASN A 347 4.96 12.89 13.49
CA ASN A 347 4.41 11.54 13.48
C ASN A 347 4.17 10.97 12.07
N ARG A 348 4.18 11.79 11.00
CA ARG A 348 3.93 11.34 9.62
C ARG A 348 4.93 10.27 9.18
N GLN A 349 4.42 9.08 8.89
CA GLN A 349 5.21 7.89 8.55
C GLN A 349 6.07 8.08 7.29
N GLU A 350 5.61 8.80 6.28
CA GLU A 350 6.36 9.10 5.05
C GLU A 350 7.58 9.98 5.30
N ILE A 351 7.46 10.98 6.18
CA ILE A 351 8.58 11.84 6.58
C ILE A 351 9.61 11.00 7.35
N GLN A 352 9.18 10.10 8.23
CA GLN A 352 10.05 9.16 8.91
C GLN A 352 10.73 8.19 7.93
N LYS A 353 9.99 7.63 6.97
CA LYS A 353 10.53 6.74 5.92
C LYS A 353 11.57 7.46 5.05
N GLN A 354 11.32 8.71 4.67
CA GLN A 354 12.25 9.51 3.88
C GLN A 354 13.54 9.83 4.67
N LYS A 355 13.43 10.14 5.97
CA LYS A 355 14.60 10.34 6.85
C LYS A 355 15.44 9.05 7.01
N LEU A 356 14.80 7.88 7.10
CA LEU A 356 15.48 6.57 7.08
C LEU A 356 16.14 6.29 5.72
N ALA A 357 15.49 6.63 4.61
CA ALA A 357 16.05 6.47 3.27
C ALA A 357 17.28 7.36 3.03
N ILE A 358 17.29 8.59 3.56
CA ILE A 358 18.49 9.46 3.59
C ILE A 358 19.60 8.83 4.44
N SER A 359 19.28 8.29 5.63
CA SER A 359 20.25 7.61 6.49
C SER A 359 20.90 6.41 5.78
N LYS A 360 20.08 5.57 5.12
CA LYS A 360 20.56 4.47 4.28
C LYS A 360 21.47 4.96 3.15
N MET A 361 21.11 6.06 2.48
CA MET A 361 21.91 6.63 1.39
C MET A 361 23.27 7.15 1.90
N ALA A 362 23.30 7.79 3.08
CA ALA A 362 24.53 8.23 3.73
C ALA A 362 25.44 7.05 4.14
N LEU A 363 24.89 5.96 4.67
CA LEU A 363 25.64 4.72 4.96
C LEU A 363 26.22 4.08 3.69
N ALA A 364 25.48 4.10 2.57
CA ALA A 364 25.99 3.64 1.28
C ALA A 364 27.11 4.54 0.73
N VAL A 365 27.04 5.84 0.98
CA VAL A 365 28.12 6.80 0.68
C VAL A 365 29.35 6.55 1.55
N GLU A 366 29.18 6.27 2.84
CA GLU A 366 30.29 5.88 3.71
C GLU A 366 30.92 4.56 3.25
N MET A 367 30.11 3.57 2.89
CA MET A 367 30.58 2.28 2.36
C MET A 367 31.38 2.45 1.06
N ALA A 368 30.94 3.33 0.15
CA ALA A 368 31.68 3.69 -1.06
C ALA A 368 33.00 4.43 -0.76
N LYS A 369 33.00 5.29 0.27
CA LYS A 369 34.21 5.96 0.79
C LYS A 369 35.18 4.96 1.43
N GLN A 370 34.72 3.98 2.22
CA GLN A 370 35.57 2.90 2.75
C GLN A 370 36.13 2.00 1.63
N MET A 371 35.32 1.64 0.63
CA MET A 371 35.78 0.92 -0.58
C MET A 371 36.75 1.74 -1.46
N THR A 372 37.01 3.02 -1.13
CA THR A 372 38.02 3.83 -1.82
C THR A 372 39.44 3.41 -1.46
N TYR A 373 39.64 2.86 -0.26
CA TYR A 373 40.90 2.24 0.15
C TYR A 373 41.06 0.84 -0.47
N PRO A 374 42.30 0.38 -0.76
CA PRO A 374 42.52 -0.98 -1.24
C PRO A 374 42.27 -2.01 -0.13
N ASP A 375 41.58 -3.09 -0.47
CA ASP A 375 41.29 -4.20 0.45
C ASP A 375 42.59 -4.78 1.05
N PRO A 376 42.63 -5.09 2.36
CA PRO A 376 43.77 -5.77 2.97
C PRO A 376 43.83 -7.22 2.48
N THR A 377 44.71 -7.49 1.52
CA THR A 377 44.90 -8.83 0.97
C THR A 377 45.79 -9.69 1.85
N LEU A 378 45.22 -10.75 2.45
CA LEU A 378 45.98 -11.69 3.28
C LEU A 378 46.78 -12.64 2.37
N GLY A 379 48.08 -12.38 2.25
CA GLY A 379 49.01 -13.13 1.39
C GLY A 379 49.39 -14.51 1.96
N ALA A 380 48.44 -15.45 1.98
CA ALA A 380 48.66 -16.84 2.38
C ALA A 380 49.39 -17.64 1.28
N SER A 381 50.66 -17.30 0.99
CA SER A 381 51.46 -18.07 0.04
C SER A 381 51.95 -19.37 0.65
N TYR A 382 51.66 -20.49 -0.01
CA TYR A 382 52.27 -21.79 0.26
C TYR A 382 53.51 -22.04 -0.63
N LEU A 383 53.81 -21.11 -1.55
CA LEU A 383 54.89 -21.24 -2.52
C LEU A 383 55.84 -20.04 -2.41
N GLU A 384 57.05 -20.32 -1.93
CA GLU A 384 58.18 -19.41 -1.99
C GLU A 384 58.68 -19.31 -3.45
N ASN A 385 59.05 -18.11 -3.89
CA ASN A 385 59.38 -17.84 -5.30
C ASN A 385 60.74 -18.44 -5.69
N ARG A 386 60.78 -19.73 -6.01
CA ARG A 386 62.02 -20.50 -6.23
C ARG A 386 62.38 -20.65 -7.69
N SER A 387 63.53 -20.08 -8.06
CA SER A 387 64.26 -20.52 -9.26
C SER A 387 64.72 -21.97 -9.06
N MET A 388 64.72 -22.77 -10.13
CA MET A 388 65.06 -24.20 -10.11
C MET A 388 66.54 -24.50 -9.77
N ALA A 389 67.37 -23.48 -9.59
CA ALA A 389 68.81 -23.61 -9.34
C ALA A 389 69.16 -24.15 -7.93
N ASP A 390 68.45 -23.71 -6.89
CA ASP A 390 68.90 -23.85 -5.49
C ASP A 390 68.36 -25.10 -4.75
N LEU A 391 67.69 -26.01 -5.46
CA LEU A 391 67.00 -27.17 -4.86
C LEU A 391 67.90 -28.24 -4.22
N LYS A 392 69.24 -28.04 -4.14
CA LYS A 392 70.18 -29.04 -3.59
C LYS A 392 70.27 -29.07 -2.06
N HIS A 393 69.92 -27.99 -1.34
CA HIS A 393 70.04 -27.92 0.12
C HIS A 393 68.79 -27.31 0.78
N THR A 394 67.79 -28.13 1.08
CA THR A 394 66.49 -27.72 1.65
C THR A 394 66.18 -28.43 2.97
N GLN A 395 67.05 -28.28 3.97
CA GLN A 395 66.66 -28.57 5.36
C GLN A 395 65.81 -27.42 5.94
N LYS A 396 64.63 -27.76 6.46
CA LYS A 396 63.78 -27.00 7.41
C LYS A 396 63.96 -25.45 7.41
N MET A 397 63.21 -24.77 6.53
CA MET A 397 62.99 -23.32 6.61
C MET A 397 61.53 -23.02 7.01
N PRO A 398 61.26 -21.97 7.81
CA PRO A 398 59.93 -21.70 8.36
C PRO A 398 58.97 -21.02 7.36
N MET A 399 57.66 -21.17 7.59
CA MET A 399 56.61 -20.50 6.80
C MET A 399 56.63 -18.98 7.03
N THR A 400 56.74 -18.20 5.95
CA THR A 400 56.80 -16.73 5.99
C THR A 400 55.48 -16.10 5.55
N PHE A 401 54.62 -15.78 6.53
CA PHE A 401 53.34 -15.10 6.31
C PHE A 401 53.56 -13.63 5.90
N MET A 402 53.50 -13.33 4.60
CA MET A 402 53.75 -11.98 4.06
C MET A 402 52.45 -11.29 3.60
N THR A 403 51.80 -10.57 4.50
CA THR A 403 50.63 -9.74 4.19
C THR A 403 51.01 -8.51 3.36
N GLN A 404 51.00 -8.63 2.03
CA GLN A 404 51.31 -7.52 1.14
C GLN A 404 50.11 -6.58 0.98
N ARG A 405 50.25 -5.32 1.43
CA ARG A 405 49.36 -4.21 1.04
C ARG A 405 49.80 -3.65 -0.31
N THR A 406 49.38 -4.28 -1.41
CA THR A 406 49.66 -3.78 -2.76
C THR A 406 48.81 -2.54 -3.10
N LEU A 407 49.26 -1.36 -2.66
CA LEU A 407 48.79 -0.11 -3.27
C LEU A 407 49.19 -0.13 -4.75
N ASN A 408 48.21 -0.11 -5.66
CA ASN A 408 48.45 0.10 -7.09
C ASN A 408 48.23 1.58 -7.42
N PRO A 409 49.29 2.43 -7.45
CA PRO A 409 49.14 3.87 -7.64
C PRO A 409 48.53 4.25 -8.99
N LYS A 410 48.59 3.39 -10.02
CA LYS A 410 47.92 3.64 -11.31
C LYS A 410 46.39 3.58 -11.20
N ASN A 411 45.88 2.76 -10.28
CA ASN A 411 44.45 2.79 -9.91
C ASN A 411 44.17 3.92 -8.93
N THR A 412 45.00 4.09 -7.89
CA THR A 412 44.80 5.13 -6.85
C THR A 412 44.72 6.54 -7.43
N ALA A 413 45.60 6.91 -8.37
CA ALA A 413 45.66 8.25 -8.93
C ALA A 413 44.55 8.57 -9.96
N ARG A 414 43.92 7.56 -10.58
CA ARG A 414 42.79 7.77 -11.52
C ARG A 414 41.42 7.64 -10.85
N PHE A 415 41.35 7.46 -9.52
CA PHE A 415 40.08 7.38 -8.79
C PHE A 415 39.29 8.70 -8.64
N GLY A 416 39.66 9.77 -9.38
CA GLY A 416 38.80 10.96 -9.51
C GLY A 416 37.38 10.65 -9.99
N HIS A 417 37.16 9.53 -10.68
CA HIS A 417 35.82 9.03 -11.04
C HIS A 417 34.96 8.62 -9.82
N ARG A 418 35.53 8.34 -8.64
CA ARG A 418 34.76 8.11 -7.41
C ARG A 418 34.18 9.40 -6.83
N ASN A 419 34.76 10.57 -7.10
CA ASN A 419 34.12 11.84 -6.76
C ASN A 419 32.81 12.01 -7.53
N ALA A 420 32.73 11.60 -8.79
CA ALA A 420 31.50 11.70 -9.57
C ALA A 420 30.36 10.86 -8.96
N TYR A 421 30.61 9.60 -8.61
CA TYR A 421 29.62 8.75 -7.95
C TYR A 421 29.24 9.24 -6.55
N ILE A 422 30.22 9.64 -5.73
CA ILE A 422 29.95 10.18 -4.39
C ILE A 422 29.13 11.47 -4.48
N HIS A 423 29.50 12.39 -5.36
CA HIS A 423 28.76 13.64 -5.59
C HIS A 423 27.35 13.38 -6.15
N GLU A 424 27.16 12.40 -7.04
CA GLU A 424 25.84 11.96 -7.49
C GLU A 424 24.96 11.49 -6.32
N MET A 425 25.54 10.75 -5.35
CA MET A 425 24.80 10.34 -4.15
C MET A 425 24.55 11.50 -3.18
N ASP A 426 25.52 12.40 -2.99
CA ASP A 426 25.38 13.58 -2.13
C ASP A 426 24.29 14.53 -2.69
N VAL A 427 24.23 14.76 -4.01
CA VAL A 427 23.16 15.51 -4.70
C VAL A 427 21.81 14.78 -4.65
N LYS A 428 21.80 13.44 -4.67
CA LYS A 428 20.57 12.66 -4.41
C LYS A 428 20.08 12.84 -2.97
N ILE A 429 20.97 12.94 -1.98
CA ILE A 429 20.60 13.24 -0.59
C ILE A 429 19.99 14.64 -0.47
N GLU A 430 20.55 15.65 -1.15
CA GLU A 430 20.00 17.01 -1.22
C GLU A 430 18.59 17.02 -1.85
N ALA A 431 18.41 16.34 -2.99
CA ALA A 431 17.09 16.18 -3.62
C ALA A 431 16.09 15.43 -2.71
N MET A 432 16.55 14.45 -1.93
CA MET A 432 15.73 13.75 -0.94
C MET A 432 15.38 14.60 0.28
N ALA A 433 16.19 15.60 0.63
CA ALA A 433 15.88 16.59 1.65
C ALA A 433 14.78 17.57 1.19
N HIS A 434 14.87 18.10 -0.04
CA HIS A 434 13.80 18.92 -0.64
C HIS A 434 12.47 18.15 -0.78
N GLN A 435 12.52 16.82 -0.96
CA GLN A 435 11.31 15.98 -0.88
C GLN A 435 10.66 15.99 0.51
N ILE A 436 11.42 16.15 1.61
CA ILE A 436 10.85 16.34 2.96
C ILE A 436 10.18 17.72 3.06
N GLU A 437 10.82 18.79 2.59
CA GLU A 437 10.26 20.14 2.62
C GLU A 437 8.94 20.23 1.84
N LYS A 438 8.87 19.54 0.69
CA LYS A 438 7.63 19.36 -0.07
C LYS A 438 6.58 18.60 0.75
N LEU A 439 6.93 17.45 1.32
CA LEU A 439 6.01 16.64 2.14
C LEU A 439 5.47 17.43 3.35
N GLU A 440 6.30 18.22 4.03
CA GLU A 440 5.84 19.08 5.13
C GLU A 440 4.91 20.20 4.65
N SER A 441 5.14 20.75 3.45
CA SER A 441 4.28 21.77 2.85
C SER A 441 2.93 21.21 2.39
N ASP A 442 2.93 20.07 1.70
CA ASP A 442 1.73 19.32 1.32
C ASP A 442 0.92 18.94 2.58
N LEU A 443 1.61 18.46 3.63
CA LEU A 443 1.00 18.04 4.89
C LEU A 443 0.34 19.21 5.64
N ARG A 444 0.96 20.40 5.67
CA ARG A 444 0.32 21.62 6.21
C ARG A 444 -0.95 21.96 5.45
N PHE A 445 -0.97 21.84 4.12
CA PHE A 445 -2.19 22.04 3.32
C PHE A 445 -3.28 21.01 3.68
N VAL A 446 -2.93 19.72 3.76
CA VAL A 446 -3.88 18.64 4.13
C VAL A 446 -4.44 18.87 5.53
N VAL A 447 -3.60 19.06 6.55
CA VAL A 447 -4.05 19.33 7.93
C VAL A 447 -4.99 20.53 7.97
N LYS A 448 -4.65 21.64 7.31
CA LYS A 448 -5.48 22.85 7.24
C LYS A 448 -6.83 22.59 6.56
N LYS A 449 -6.83 21.85 5.44
CA LYS A 449 -8.05 21.49 4.69
C LYS A 449 -9.02 20.66 5.55
N HIS A 450 -8.53 19.61 6.19
CA HIS A 450 -9.41 18.69 6.93
C HIS A 450 -9.83 19.26 8.29
N HIS A 451 -9.01 20.11 8.93
CA HIS A 451 -9.40 20.90 10.11
C HIS A 451 -10.57 21.86 9.81
N PHE A 452 -10.45 22.75 8.81
CA PHE A 452 -11.55 23.68 8.48
C PHE A 452 -12.78 22.99 7.86
N GLY A 453 -12.60 21.85 7.20
CA GLY A 453 -13.70 20.98 6.77
C GLY A 453 -14.49 20.42 7.97
N MET A 454 -13.77 19.87 8.96
CA MET A 454 -14.35 19.39 10.22
C MET A 454 -15.08 20.50 10.99
N GLU A 455 -14.49 21.70 11.13
CA GLU A 455 -15.15 22.85 11.75
C GLU A 455 -16.43 23.27 11.00
N THR A 456 -16.38 23.31 9.66
CA THR A 456 -17.51 23.69 8.82
C THR A 456 -18.65 22.68 8.92
N ALA A 457 -18.33 21.38 8.92
CA ALA A 457 -19.30 20.31 9.11
C ALA A 457 -19.94 20.39 10.52
N ASN A 458 -19.15 20.56 11.58
CA ASN A 458 -19.64 20.74 12.96
C ASN A 458 -20.58 21.96 13.08
N ARG A 459 -20.21 23.11 12.51
CA ARG A 459 -21.09 24.30 12.46
C ARG A 459 -22.41 24.01 11.75
N SER A 460 -22.38 23.23 10.66
CA SER A 460 -23.58 22.86 9.90
C SER A 460 -24.48 21.91 10.69
N ILE A 461 -23.91 20.87 11.34
CA ILE A 461 -24.64 19.95 12.24
C ILE A 461 -25.41 20.74 13.32
N ARG A 462 -24.74 21.69 13.99
CA ARG A 462 -25.38 22.55 15.00
C ARG A 462 -26.51 23.39 14.41
N LEU A 463 -26.27 24.06 13.27
CA LEU A 463 -27.30 24.87 12.59
C LEU A 463 -28.53 24.04 12.19
N TYR A 464 -28.34 22.84 11.67
CA TYR A 464 -29.45 21.94 11.34
C TYR A 464 -30.22 21.51 12.58
N ARG A 465 -29.54 21.02 13.62
CA ARG A 465 -30.19 20.48 14.84
C ARG A 465 -30.84 21.54 15.72
N GLN A 466 -30.14 22.64 16.00
CA GLN A 466 -30.58 23.65 16.97
C GLN A 466 -31.58 24.65 16.37
N THR A 467 -31.55 24.85 15.05
CA THR A 467 -32.37 25.89 14.39
C THR A 467 -33.27 25.34 13.28
N LEU A 468 -32.70 24.77 12.21
CA LEU A 468 -33.45 24.55 10.97
C LEU A 468 -34.41 23.36 11.03
N LEU A 469 -34.02 22.24 11.66
CA LEU A 469 -34.88 21.06 11.81
C LEU A 469 -36.09 21.33 12.73
N PRO A 470 -35.94 21.95 13.92
CA PRO A 470 -37.09 22.35 14.74
C PRO A 470 -38.07 23.28 13.99
N GLN A 471 -37.56 24.27 13.27
CA GLN A 471 -38.37 25.20 12.48
C GLN A 471 -39.09 24.51 11.32
N ALA A 472 -38.42 23.63 10.57
CA ALA A 472 -39.03 22.87 9.48
C ALA A 472 -40.09 21.87 9.98
N GLN A 473 -39.85 21.23 11.14
CA GLN A 473 -40.81 20.33 11.77
C GLN A 473 -42.08 21.07 12.23
N GLN A 474 -41.91 22.28 12.80
CA GLN A 474 -43.03 23.17 13.16
C GLN A 474 -43.79 23.63 11.91
N ALA A 475 -43.08 24.06 10.86
CA ALA A 475 -43.66 24.49 9.60
C ALA A 475 -44.48 23.38 8.92
N LEU A 476 -43.97 22.14 8.88
CA LEU A 476 -44.71 21.00 8.34
C LEU A 476 -45.95 20.65 9.18
N SER A 477 -45.86 20.72 10.52
CA SER A 477 -47.00 20.49 11.41
C SER A 477 -48.12 21.53 11.20
N ALA A 478 -47.74 22.80 11.09
CA ALA A 478 -48.67 23.89 10.77
C ALA A 478 -49.27 23.71 9.36
N ALA A 479 -48.46 23.39 8.36
CA ALA A 479 -48.91 23.20 6.99
C ALA A 479 -49.86 22.00 6.84
N ASN A 480 -49.59 20.88 7.53
CA ASN A 480 -50.50 19.73 7.58
C ASN A 480 -51.87 20.13 8.13
N THR A 481 -51.88 20.85 9.27
CA THR A 481 -53.11 21.32 9.93
C THR A 481 -53.89 22.29 9.03
N ALA A 482 -53.21 23.28 8.46
CA ALA A 482 -53.81 24.27 7.56
C ALA A 482 -54.33 23.64 6.26
N TYR A 483 -53.64 22.64 5.69
CA TYR A 483 -54.09 21.92 4.50
C TYR A 483 -55.32 21.04 4.78
N GLN A 484 -55.35 20.38 5.94
CA GLN A 484 -56.55 19.65 6.40
C GLN A 484 -57.74 20.61 6.55
N ALA A 485 -57.54 21.79 7.17
CA ALA A 485 -58.52 22.86 7.27
C ALA A 485 -58.81 23.63 5.95
N ALA A 486 -58.16 23.27 4.84
CA ALA A 486 -58.26 23.95 3.53
C ALA A 486 -57.90 25.45 3.52
N GLN A 487 -57.06 25.88 4.47
CA GLN A 487 -56.56 27.26 4.59
C GLN A 487 -55.34 27.54 3.71
N ILE A 488 -54.60 26.49 3.32
CA ILE A 488 -53.51 26.57 2.33
C ILE A 488 -53.72 25.55 1.21
N ASP A 489 -53.00 25.73 0.11
CA ASP A 489 -53.03 24.82 -1.03
C ASP A 489 -52.12 23.59 -0.82
N PHE A 490 -52.17 22.64 -1.76
CA PHE A 490 -51.38 21.41 -1.65
C PHE A 490 -49.87 21.64 -1.90
N LEU A 491 -49.51 22.63 -2.72
CA LEU A 491 -48.11 22.92 -3.02
C LEU A 491 -47.39 23.46 -1.77
N SER A 492 -48.03 24.36 -1.02
CA SER A 492 -47.52 24.87 0.25
C SER A 492 -47.23 23.77 1.29
N PHE A 493 -48.08 22.72 1.34
CA PHE A 493 -47.80 21.53 2.17
C PHE A 493 -46.61 20.73 1.64
N LEU A 494 -46.58 20.46 0.32
CA LEU A 494 -45.56 19.64 -0.30
C LEU A 494 -44.16 20.25 -0.18
N ASP A 495 -44.06 21.58 -0.30
CA ASP A 495 -42.78 22.29 -0.17
C ASP A 495 -42.32 22.39 1.30
N ALA A 496 -43.22 22.43 2.28
CA ALA A 496 -42.87 22.23 3.69
C ALA A 496 -42.33 20.82 3.95
N GLN A 497 -42.94 19.77 3.36
CA GLN A 497 -42.48 18.39 3.47
C GLN A 497 -41.09 18.21 2.84
N ARG A 498 -40.88 18.73 1.63
CA ARG A 498 -39.57 18.75 0.94
C ARG A 498 -38.50 19.47 1.75
N THR A 499 -38.84 20.60 2.35
CA THR A 499 -37.91 21.38 3.17
C THR A 499 -37.41 20.57 4.36
N LEU A 500 -38.30 19.89 5.09
CA LEU A 500 -37.91 19.01 6.19
C LEU A 500 -37.06 17.82 5.71
N LEU A 501 -37.47 17.14 4.64
CA LEU A 501 -36.73 16.02 4.05
C LEU A 501 -35.30 16.44 3.68
N ASN A 502 -35.15 17.53 2.92
CA ASN A 502 -33.84 18.03 2.49
C ASN A 502 -32.95 18.38 3.69
N LEU A 503 -33.49 19.05 4.72
CA LEU A 503 -32.73 19.41 5.92
C LEU A 503 -32.29 18.18 6.72
N ARG A 504 -33.09 17.11 6.78
CA ARG A 504 -32.69 15.85 7.42
C ARG A 504 -31.58 15.13 6.64
N ILE A 505 -31.63 15.13 5.31
CA ILE A 505 -30.57 14.55 4.47
C ILE A 505 -29.26 15.36 4.59
N GLU A 506 -29.32 16.70 4.62
CA GLU A 506 -28.12 17.54 4.75
C GLU A 506 -27.53 17.55 6.17
N GLU A 507 -28.33 17.30 7.22
CA GLU A 507 -27.82 17.01 8.57
C GLU A 507 -26.97 15.73 8.57
N GLN A 508 -27.48 14.65 7.97
CA GLN A 508 -26.76 13.38 7.87
C GLN A 508 -25.54 13.46 6.94
N ARG A 509 -25.59 14.28 5.89
CA ARG A 509 -24.41 14.61 5.09
C ARG A 509 -23.36 15.31 5.94
N ALA A 510 -23.73 16.33 6.72
CA ALA A 510 -22.79 17.03 7.57
C ALA A 510 -22.16 16.13 8.66
N LEU A 511 -22.93 15.19 9.23
CA LEU A 511 -22.43 14.16 10.16
C LEU A 511 -21.41 13.22 9.51
N ARG A 512 -21.67 12.77 8.29
CA ARG A 512 -20.71 12.00 7.50
C ARG A 512 -19.45 12.82 7.23
N ASP A 513 -19.60 14.03 6.69
CA ASP A 513 -18.50 14.88 6.26
C ASP A 513 -17.60 15.25 7.45
N TYR A 514 -18.17 15.48 8.64
CA TYR A 514 -17.43 15.64 9.90
C TYR A 514 -16.56 14.41 10.21
N ARG A 515 -17.15 13.22 10.22
CA ARG A 515 -16.46 11.95 10.52
C ARG A 515 -15.38 11.62 9.48
N GLN A 516 -15.64 11.90 8.20
CA GLN A 516 -14.66 11.72 7.11
C GLN A 516 -13.50 12.71 7.20
N HIS A 517 -13.77 13.99 7.46
CA HIS A 517 -12.72 14.98 7.71
C HIS A 517 -11.87 14.64 8.94
N LEU A 518 -12.47 14.13 10.03
CA LEU A 518 -11.72 13.67 11.20
C LEU A 518 -10.80 12.49 10.86
N ALA A 519 -11.31 11.43 10.21
CA ALA A 519 -10.48 10.29 9.84
C ALA A 519 -9.33 10.67 8.89
N GLN A 520 -9.56 11.62 7.97
CA GLN A 520 -8.52 12.16 7.10
C GLN A 520 -7.54 13.10 7.82
N LEU A 521 -7.97 13.79 8.89
CA LEU A 521 -7.08 14.57 9.75
C LEU A 521 -6.18 13.66 10.59
N GLU A 522 -6.71 12.55 11.12
CA GLU A 522 -5.92 11.54 11.82
C GLU A 522 -4.94 10.84 10.85
N GLN A 523 -5.38 10.50 9.64
CA GLN A 523 -4.50 10.03 8.56
C GLN A 523 -3.42 11.07 8.23
N ALA A 524 -3.77 12.36 8.22
CA ALA A 524 -2.82 13.45 7.97
C ALA A 524 -1.72 13.46 9.05
N VAL A 525 -2.13 13.58 10.32
CA VAL A 525 -1.25 13.68 11.48
C VAL A 525 -0.44 12.39 11.71
N GLY A 526 -0.98 11.22 11.35
CA GLY A 526 -0.33 9.92 11.50
C GLY A 526 -0.58 9.24 12.85
N ILE A 527 -1.50 9.76 13.67
CA ILE A 527 -2.02 9.17 14.91
C ILE A 527 -3.55 9.38 14.99
N ILE A 528 -4.24 8.51 15.74
CA ILE A 528 -5.58 8.79 16.24
C ILE A 528 -5.50 9.93 17.25
N LEU A 529 -6.47 10.84 17.23
CA LEU A 529 -6.52 11.99 18.13
C LEU A 529 -7.33 11.64 19.38
N SER A 530 -6.87 12.09 20.55
CA SER A 530 -7.59 11.93 21.81
C SER A 530 -8.97 12.57 21.71
N LYS A 531 -10.00 11.74 21.84
CA LYS A 531 -11.39 12.15 21.73
C LYS A 531 -11.96 12.60 23.07
N GLN A 532 -12.89 13.55 23.03
CA GLN A 532 -13.74 13.91 24.17
C GLN A 532 -15.20 13.73 23.73
N PRO A 533 -16.05 12.98 24.45
CA PRO A 533 -17.44 12.80 24.04
C PRO A 533 -18.12 14.16 23.90
N LEU A 534 -18.95 14.35 22.86
CA LEU A 534 -19.76 15.56 22.76
C LEU A 534 -20.76 15.57 23.92
N THR A 535 -20.48 16.40 24.92
CA THR A 535 -21.40 16.66 26.03
C THR A 535 -22.72 17.13 25.44
N ARG A 536 -23.79 16.37 25.68
CA ARG A 536 -25.15 16.74 25.25
C ARG A 536 -25.71 17.95 25.98
N ASP A 537 -25.02 18.41 27.01
CA ASP A 537 -25.22 19.71 27.64
C ASP A 537 -24.66 20.80 26.72
N PHE A 538 -25.53 21.46 25.94
CA PHE A 538 -25.59 22.91 25.62
C PHE A 538 -26.68 23.22 24.56
#